data_AF-A0A2V8UTP2-F1
#
_entry.id   AF-A0A2V8UTP2-F1
#
_cell.length_a   1.000
_cell.length_b   1.000
_cell.length_c   1.000
_cell.angle_alpha   90.00
_cell.angle_beta   90.00
_cell.angle_gamma   90.00
#
_symmetry.space_group_name_H-M   'P 1'
#
loop_
_entity.id
_entity.type
_entity.pdbx_description
1 polymer ?
#
loop_
_entity_poly.entity_id
_entity_poly.type
_entity_poly.pdbx_seq_one_letter_code
_entity_poly.pdbx_strand_id
1 'polypeptide(L)' 'MIYKRGNQWHMDVMILGVRYRESLGTTDRREALGIEKKRVAEIQQGKPRRLRIASSLACRSEKRPKHS' A
#
# COMPACT_ATOMS: atom_id res chain seq x y z
N MET A 1 7.44 2.47 -1.64
CA MET A 1 7.73 1.76 -2.91
C MET A 1 6.45 1.72 -3.72
N ILE A 2 6.43 2.31 -4.92
CA ILE A 2 5.27 2.25 -5.82
C ILE A 2 5.45 1.19 -6.88
N TYR A 3 4.39 0.45 -7.18
CA TYR A 3 4.38 -0.57 -8.23
C TYR A 3 3.10 -0.49 -9.05
N LYS A 4 3.18 -0.87 -10.33
CA LYS A 4 2.03 -0.88 -11.22
C LYS A 4 1.30 -2.22 -11.09
N ARG A 5 -0.02 -2.19 -10.94
CA ARG A 5 -0.89 -3.39 -10.98
C ARG A 5 -2.02 -3.11 -11.96
N GLY A 6 -2.01 -3.81 -13.10
CA GLY A 6 -2.93 -3.51 -14.20
C GLY A 6 -2.73 -2.07 -14.70
N ASN A 7 -3.80 -1.27 -14.69
CA ASN A 7 -3.77 0.13 -15.09
C ASN A 7 -3.53 1.13 -13.95
N GLN A 8 -3.39 0.67 -12.70
CA GLN A 8 -3.29 1.57 -11.55
C GLN A 8 -1.96 1.41 -10.84
N TRP A 9 -1.45 2.52 -10.32
CA TRP A 9 -0.30 2.53 -9.43
C TRP A 9 -0.75 2.24 -7.99
N HIS A 10 0.01 1.39 -7.30
CA HIS A 10 -0.18 1.08 -5.89
C HIS A 10 1.03 1.54 -5.10
N MET A 11 0.79 2.01 -3.88
CA MET A 11 1.84 2.33 -2.91
C MET A 11 1.89 1.27 -1.81
N ASP A 12 3.09 0.80 -1.51
CA ASP A 12 3.43 0.02 -0.31
C ASP A 12 4.45 0.83 0.50
N VAL A 13 4.02 1.34 1.66
CA VAL A 13 4.86 2.14 2.55
C VAL A 13 4.60 1.74 4.00
N MET A 14 5.68 1.57 4.78
CA MET A 14 5.59 1.48 6.24
C MET A 14 5.80 2.86 6.85
N ILE A 15 4.84 3.35 7.62
CA ILE A 15 4.91 4.61 8.33
C ILE A 15 4.48 4.35 9.77
N LEU A 16 5.34 4.71 10.75
CA LEU A 16 5.07 4.52 12.18
C LEU A 16 4.69 3.08 12.57
N GLY A 17 5.28 2.08 11.89
CA GLY A 17 4.99 0.66 12.14
C GLY A 17 3.70 0.13 11.47
N VAL A 18 2.94 0.98 10.79
CA VAL A 18 1.74 0.60 10.03
C VAL A 18 2.07 0.46 8.54
N ARG A 19 1.67 -0.66 7.93
CA ARG A 19 1.79 -0.90 6.48
C ARG A 19 0.58 -0.34 5.74
N TYR A 20 0.81 0.67 4.92
CA TYR A 20 -0.18 1.26 4.03
C TYR A 20 -0.04 0.65 2.63
N ARG A 21 -1.08 -0.07 2.20
CA ARG A 21 -1.21 -0.68 0.87
C ARG A 21 -2.43 -0.11 0.17
N GLU A 22 -2.22 0.91 -0.65
CA GLU A 22 -3.32 1.66 -1.26
C GLU A 22 -3.12 1.82 -2.76
N SER A 23 -4.23 1.80 -3.50
CA SER A 23 -4.27 2.21 -4.90
C SER A 23 -4.21 3.74 -4.97
N LEU A 24 -3.26 4.27 -5.73
CA LEU A 24 -3.12 5.70 -6.00
C LEU A 24 -4.16 6.20 -7.01
N GLY A 25 -4.89 5.29 -7.68
CA GLY A 25 -5.98 5.62 -8.61
C GLY A 25 -5.54 6.33 -9.90
N THR A 26 -4.23 6.49 -10.12
CA THR A 26 -3.67 7.11 -11.32
C THR A 26 -3.04 6.05 -12.23
N THR A 27 -3.04 6.35 -13.53
CA THR A 27 -2.30 5.65 -14.60
C THR A 27 -0.90 6.22 -14.78
N ASP A 28 -0.68 7.46 -14.34
CA ASP A 28 0.50 8.25 -14.65
C ASP A 28 1.55 8.15 -13.55
N ARG A 29 2.76 7.72 -13.94
CA ARG A 29 3.86 7.48 -13.01
C ARG A 29 4.30 8.75 -12.29
N ARG A 30 4.30 9.90 -12.98
CA ARG A 30 4.71 11.19 -12.40
C ARG A 30 3.74 11.64 -11.31
N GLU A 31 2.45 11.49 -11.57
CA GLU A 31 1.40 11.77 -10.58
C GLU A 31 1.50 10.81 -9.39
N ALA A 32 1.72 9.52 -9.65
CA ALA A 32 1.87 8.51 -8.60
C ALA A 32 2.98 8.88 -7.59
N LEU A 33 4.13 9.34 -8.07
CA LEU A 33 5.24 9.81 -7.22
C LEU A 33 4.87 11.06 -6.41
N GLY A 34 4.13 11.99 -7.01
CA GLY A 34 3.66 13.19 -6.33
C GLY A 34 2.65 12.87 -5.23
N ILE A 35 1.72 11.95 -5.50
CA ILE A 35 0.71 11.51 -4.54
C ILE A 35 1.36 10.71 -3.41
N GLU A 36 2.33 9.83 -3.71
CA GLU A 36 3.09 9.11 -2.68
C GLU A 36 3.72 10.09 -1.68
N LYS A 37 4.45 11.11 -2.16
CA LYS A 37 5.09 12.10 -1.30
C LYS A 37 4.08 12.88 -0.45
N LYS A 38 2.97 13.31 -1.06
CA LYS A 38 1.90 14.00 -0.34
C LYS A 38 1.29 13.11 0.75
N ARG A 39 1.02 11.84 0.44
CA ARG A 39 0.45 10.88 1.39
C ARG A 39 1.38 10.58 2.55
N VAL A 40 2.67 10.38 2.28
CA VAL A 40 3.67 10.17 3.34
C VAL A 40 3.70 11.38 4.27
N ALA A 41 3.70 12.60 3.71
CA ALA A 41 3.66 13.83 4.51
C ALA A 41 2.37 13.95 5.35
N GLU A 42 1.20 13.67 4.78
CA GLU A 42 -0.08 13.69 5.50
C GLU A 42 -0.13 12.69 6.66
N ILE A 43 0.38 11.47 6.45
CA ILE A 43 0.40 10.42 7.47
C ILE A 43 1.42 10.77 8.56
N GLN A 44 2.58 11.33 8.20
CA GLN A 44 3.57 11.83 9.17
C GLN A 44 3.03 12.99 10.02
N GLN A 45 2.18 13.84 9.45
CA GLN A 45 1.52 14.95 10.16
C GLN A 45 0.40 14.49 11.11
N GLY A 46 0.19 13.18 11.28
CA GLY A 46 -0.80 12.67 12.22
C GLY A 46 -2.24 12.81 11.72
N LYS A 47 -2.44 12.98 10.41
CA LYS A 47 -3.76 12.87 9.77
C LYS A 47 -3.87 11.54 9.02
N PRO A 48 -3.77 10.38 9.69
CA PRO A 48 -4.04 9.13 9.00
C PRO A 48 -5.49 9.19 8.54
N ARG A 49 -5.72 9.08 7.23
CA ARG A 49 -7.06 8.83 6.72
C ARG A 49 -7.47 7.50 7.35
N ARG A 50 -8.44 7.54 8.26
CA ARG A 50 -8.96 6.35 8.96
C ARG A 50 -9.59 5.44 7.90
N LEU A 51 -8.76 4.61 7.27
CA LEU A 51 -9.24 3.50 6.48
C LEU A 51 -9.83 2.52 7.47
N ARG A 52 -11.14 2.30 7.36
CA ARG A 52 -11.79 1.13 7.95
C ARG A 52 -11.03 -0.06 7.40
N ILE A 53 -10.16 -0.62 8.22
CA ILE A 53 -9.47 -1.85 7.93
C ILE A 53 -10.57 -2.90 7.84
N ALA A 54 -10.96 -3.27 6.62
CA ALA A 54 -11.63 -4.55 6.43
C ALA A 54 -10.59 -5.61 6.79
N SER A 55 -10.90 -6.36 7.84
CA SER A 55 -10.17 -7.48 8.36
C SER A 55 -9.68 -8.43 7.27
N SER A 56 -8.42 -8.83 7.36
CA SER A 56 -7.89 -10.16 6.97
C SER A 56 -6.43 -10.16 7.41
N LEU A 57 -6.01 -10.85 8.47
CA LEU A 57 -6.07 -12.31 8.60
C LEU A 57 -5.79 -13.05 7.28
N ALA A 58 -4.81 -12.62 6.48
CA ALA A 58 -4.34 -13.39 5.32
C ALA A 58 -2.97 -12.93 4.80
N CYS A 59 -1.90 -13.21 5.55
CA CYS A 59 -0.57 -13.47 4.99
C CYS A 59 0.18 -14.47 5.88
N ARG A 60 -0.48 -15.56 6.25
CA ARG A 60 0.20 -16.84 6.43
C ARG A 60 0.34 -17.40 5.01
N SER A 61 1.46 -17.16 4.33
CA SER A 61 1.80 -17.99 3.18
C SER A 61 2.18 -19.36 3.73
N GLU A 62 1.18 -20.23 3.82
CA GLU A 62 1.39 -21.66 3.85
C GLU A 62 2.21 -22.04 2.62
N LYS A 63 3.53 -22.22 2.79
CA LYS A 63 4.25 -23.14 1.91
C LYS A 63 3.75 -24.53 2.26
N ARG A 64 2.75 -25.00 1.51
CA ARG A 64 2.33 -26.40 1.52
C ARG A 64 3.55 -27.30 1.24
N PRO A 65 3.69 -28.44 1.93
CA PRO A 65 4.65 -29.46 1.55
C PRO A 65 4.20 -30.07 0.21
N LYS A 66 5.13 -30.23 -0.74
CA LYS A 66 4.94 -31.16 -1.86
C LYS A 66 5.63 -32.47 -1.48
N HIS A 67 4.82 -33.52 -1.49
CA HIS A 67 5.19 -34.91 -1.22
C HIS A 67 6.02 -35.46 -2.40
N SER A 68 7.19 -36.04 -2.13
CA SER A 68 7.59 -37.38 -2.58
C SER A 68 8.91 -37.78 -1.92
#